data_AF-A0A1Y6LDY6-F1
#
_entry.id   AF-A0A1Y6LDY6-F1
#
_cell.length_a   1.000
_cell.length_b   1.000
_cell.length_c   1.000
_cell.angle_alpha   90.00
_cell.angle_beta   90.00
_cell.angle_gamma   90.00
#
_symmetry.space_group_name_H-M   'P 1'
#
loop_
_entity.id
_entity.type
_entity.pdbx_description
1 polymer ?
#
loop_
_entity_poly.entity_id
_entity_poly.type
_entity_poly.pdbx_seq_one_letter_code
_entity_poly.pdbx_strand_id
1 'polypeptide(L)'
;MFFKDLISQLRQTPKLAGWHSKLQQACEVFWDSLNANPRTEHAEQDVATLISLLSDRENFAVARLVVPELREMKIDPTILYHRQQRCVLEATSELRTGFGRVETARQSDFDDILYVAEKETMLNAELQRARVLLHQSDAFGSDNEQLIRHWLSEHPELRPTHNKQNE
;
A
#
# COMPACT_ATOMS: atom_id res chain seq x y z
N MET A 1 -22.22 -21.22 -2.61
CA MET A 1 -20.83 -21.72 -2.49
C MET A 1 -20.41 -21.52 -1.05
N PHE A 2 -19.88 -22.53 -0.37
CA PHE A 2 -19.59 -22.42 1.06
C PHE A 2 -18.19 -21.87 1.31
N PHE A 3 -18.00 -21.16 2.42
CA PHE A 3 -16.70 -20.62 2.84
C PHE A 3 -15.59 -21.68 2.82
N LYS A 4 -15.88 -22.89 3.32
CA LYS A 4 -14.93 -24.01 3.36
C LYS A 4 -14.44 -24.44 1.97
N ASP A 5 -15.31 -24.39 0.96
CA ASP A 5 -14.94 -24.72 -0.42
C ASP A 5 -13.94 -23.70 -0.98
N LEU A 6 -14.20 -22.41 -0.71
CA LEU A 6 -13.33 -21.32 -1.14
C LEU A 6 -11.96 -21.39 -0.44
N ILE A 7 -11.95 -21.65 0.86
CA ILE A 7 -10.70 -21.84 1.62
C ILE A 7 -9.90 -23.04 1.09
N SER A 8 -10.57 -24.16 0.79
CA SER A 8 -9.90 -25.34 0.20
C SER A 8 -9.24 -24.99 -1.13
N GLN A 9 -9.93 -24.25 -1.99
CA GLN A 9 -9.35 -23.79 -3.26
C GLN A 9 -8.18 -22.82 -3.07
N LEU A 10 -8.28 -21.87 -2.13
CA LEU A 10 -7.20 -20.92 -1.83
C LEU A 10 -5.92 -21.64 -1.37
N ARG A 11 -6.07 -22.75 -0.64
CA ARG A 11 -4.96 -23.60 -0.19
C ARG A 11 -4.35 -24.43 -1.33
N GLN A 12 -5.16 -24.86 -2.29
CA GLN A 12 -4.69 -25.65 -3.44
C GLN A 12 -3.90 -24.81 -4.45
N THR A 13 -4.24 -23.53 -4.60
CA THR A 13 -3.63 -22.65 -5.61
C THR A 13 -3.08 -21.35 -5.01
N PRO A 14 -2.12 -21.40 -4.08
CA PRO A 14 -1.67 -20.22 -3.34
C PRO A 14 -1.06 -19.16 -4.26
N LYS A 15 -1.57 -17.91 -4.15
CA LYS A 15 -1.06 -16.71 -4.86
C LYS A 15 -0.98 -16.86 -6.40
N LEU A 16 -1.78 -17.74 -7.00
CA LEU A 16 -1.93 -17.86 -8.46
C LEU A 16 -2.96 -16.86 -9.02
N ALA A 17 -3.12 -16.84 -10.35
CA ALA A 17 -4.12 -16.00 -11.02
C ALA A 17 -5.53 -16.22 -10.44
N GLY A 18 -6.23 -15.13 -10.10
CA GLY A 18 -7.56 -15.17 -9.48
C GLY A 18 -7.59 -15.50 -7.98
N TRP A 19 -6.43 -15.71 -7.34
CA TRP A 19 -6.36 -15.99 -5.91
C TRP A 19 -6.94 -14.87 -5.05
N HIS A 20 -6.61 -13.61 -5.36
CA HIS A 20 -7.15 -12.44 -4.66
C HIS A 20 -8.68 -12.33 -4.78
N SER A 21 -9.23 -12.61 -5.96
CA SER A 21 -10.69 -12.60 -6.16
C SER A 21 -11.38 -13.69 -5.35
N LYS A 22 -10.77 -14.89 -5.24
CA LYS A 22 -11.28 -15.96 -4.39
C LYS A 22 -11.17 -15.61 -2.90
N LEU A 23 -10.10 -14.92 -2.49
CA LEU A 23 -9.95 -14.43 -1.12
C LEU A 23 -11.06 -13.43 -0.79
N GLN A 24 -11.30 -12.47 -1.67
CA GLN A 24 -12.40 -11.51 -1.53
C GLN A 24 -13.74 -12.22 -1.37
N GLN A 25 -14.04 -13.14 -2.29
CA GLN A 25 -15.28 -13.93 -2.22
C GLN A 25 -15.38 -14.75 -0.93
N ALA A 26 -14.28 -15.33 -0.45
CA ALA A 26 -14.25 -16.07 0.81
C ALA A 26 -14.56 -15.16 2.00
N CYS A 27 -13.99 -13.95 2.02
CA CYS A 27 -14.24 -12.96 3.05
C CYS A 27 -15.71 -12.49 3.04
N GLU A 28 -16.27 -12.16 1.88
CA GLU A 28 -17.68 -11.76 1.73
C GLU A 28 -18.62 -12.86 2.21
N VAL A 29 -18.46 -14.09 1.68
CA VAL A 29 -19.30 -15.24 2.04
C VAL A 29 -19.22 -15.54 3.54
N PHE A 30 -18.02 -15.47 4.12
CA PHE A 30 -17.85 -15.65 5.56
C PHE A 30 -18.60 -14.57 6.35
N TRP A 31 -18.40 -13.29 6.00
CA TRP A 31 -18.97 -12.17 6.74
C TRP A 31 -20.50 -12.17 6.65
N ASP A 32 -21.05 -12.39 5.46
CA ASP A 32 -22.48 -12.53 5.21
C ASP A 32 -23.07 -13.70 5.99
N SER A 33 -22.35 -14.82 6.08
CA SER A 33 -22.80 -15.98 6.85
C SER A 33 -22.91 -15.69 8.35
N LEU A 34 -22.00 -14.88 8.90
CA LEU A 34 -22.05 -14.46 10.31
C LEU A 34 -23.21 -13.50 10.56
N ASN A 35 -23.51 -12.60 9.62
CA ASN A 35 -24.64 -11.69 9.70
C ASN A 35 -25.98 -12.44 9.60
N ALA A 36 -26.07 -13.44 8.72
CA ALA A 36 -27.30 -14.20 8.51
C ALA A 36 -27.57 -15.21 9.64
N ASN A 37 -26.53 -15.88 10.15
CA ASN A 37 -26.68 -16.88 11.21
C ASN A 37 -25.46 -16.90 12.15
N PRO A 38 -25.49 -16.13 13.26
CA PRO A 38 -24.35 -15.99 14.17
C PRO A 38 -24.11 -17.20 15.08
N ARG A 39 -24.96 -18.25 15.04
CA ARG A 39 -24.86 -19.44 15.91
C ARG A 39 -24.49 -20.72 15.15
N THR A 40 -23.76 -20.60 14.06
CA THR A 40 -23.28 -21.77 13.30
C THR A 40 -22.33 -22.61 14.13
N GLU A 41 -22.57 -23.93 14.18
CA GLU A 41 -21.77 -24.91 14.95
C GLU A 41 -20.28 -24.95 14.53
N HIS A 42 -19.95 -24.48 13.32
CA HIS A 42 -18.58 -24.43 12.80
C HIS A 42 -17.94 -23.04 12.84
N ALA A 43 -18.64 -22.05 13.39
CA ALA A 43 -18.22 -20.65 13.30
C ALA A 43 -16.86 -20.41 13.98
N GLU A 44 -16.54 -21.10 15.07
CA GLU A 44 -15.26 -20.92 15.78
C GLU A 44 -14.05 -21.38 14.94
N GLN A 45 -14.16 -22.52 14.25
CA GLN A 45 -13.09 -23.02 13.38
C GLN A 45 -12.93 -22.17 12.12
N ASP A 46 -14.04 -21.71 11.55
CA ASP A 46 -14.03 -20.85 10.38
C ASP A 46 -13.44 -19.47 10.73
N VAL A 47 -13.75 -18.92 11.91
CA VAL A 47 -13.11 -17.71 12.45
C VAL A 47 -11.60 -17.88 12.59
N ALA A 48 -11.14 -18.97 13.23
CA ALA A 48 -9.71 -19.22 13.40
C ALA A 48 -8.99 -19.35 12.05
N THR A 49 -9.64 -20.01 11.09
CA THR A 49 -9.12 -20.16 9.73
C THR A 49 -9.00 -18.83 9.02
N LEU A 50 -10.02 -17.97 9.11
CA LEU A 50 -9.97 -16.63 8.52
C LEU A 50 -8.89 -15.77 9.19
N ILE A 51 -8.81 -15.78 10.52
CA ILE A 51 -7.78 -15.02 11.26
C ILE A 51 -6.37 -15.42 10.81
N SER A 52 -6.10 -16.72 10.67
CA SER A 52 -4.81 -17.21 10.17
C SER A 52 -4.53 -16.79 8.72
N LEU A 53 -5.56 -16.59 7.90
CA LEU A 53 -5.39 -16.11 6.52
C LEU A 53 -5.11 -14.61 6.48
N LEU A 54 -5.78 -13.86 7.37
CA LEU A 54 -5.69 -12.40 7.50
C LEU A 54 -4.49 -11.91 8.33
N SER A 55 -3.74 -12.81 8.97
CA SER A 55 -2.49 -12.43 9.63
C SER A 55 -1.39 -12.01 8.64
N ASP A 56 -1.50 -12.43 7.38
CA ASP A 56 -0.67 -11.93 6.29
C ASP A 56 -1.15 -10.53 5.85
N ARG A 57 -0.21 -9.58 5.80
CA ARG A 57 -0.51 -8.16 5.52
C ARG A 57 -1.09 -7.93 4.12
N GLU A 58 -0.66 -8.68 3.11
CA GLU A 58 -1.17 -8.55 1.74
C GLU A 58 -2.60 -9.08 1.65
N ASN A 59 -2.86 -10.23 2.28
CA ASN A 59 -4.18 -10.82 2.34
C ASN A 59 -5.17 -9.91 3.08
N PHE A 60 -4.73 -9.31 4.19
CA PHE A 60 -5.52 -8.33 4.92
C PHE A 60 -5.87 -7.11 4.06
N ALA A 61 -4.89 -6.59 3.30
CA ALA A 61 -5.10 -5.46 2.40
C ALA A 61 -6.18 -5.74 1.35
N VAL A 62 -6.27 -6.98 0.87
CA VAL A 62 -7.28 -7.41 -0.10
C VAL A 62 -8.65 -7.58 0.57
N ALA A 63 -8.69 -8.21 1.76
CA ALA A 63 -9.92 -8.48 2.49
C ALA A 63 -10.65 -7.19 2.91
N ARG A 64 -9.92 -6.16 3.36
CA ARG A 64 -10.51 -4.87 3.73
C ARG A 64 -11.16 -4.12 2.56
N LEU A 65 -10.90 -4.52 1.32
CA LEU A 65 -11.60 -3.95 0.16
C LEU A 65 -13.06 -4.40 0.09
N VAL A 66 -13.38 -5.57 0.63
CA VAL A 66 -14.74 -6.15 0.53
C VAL A 66 -15.47 -6.26 1.87
N VAL A 67 -14.75 -6.20 3.00
CA VAL A 67 -15.35 -6.15 4.34
C VAL A 67 -15.13 -4.75 4.95
N PRO A 68 -16.15 -3.87 4.94
CA PRO A 68 -16.04 -2.49 5.44
C PRO A 68 -15.52 -2.39 6.88
N GLU A 69 -15.92 -3.31 7.74
CA GLU A 69 -15.57 -3.34 9.17
C GLU A 69 -14.07 -3.55 9.41
N LEU A 70 -13.36 -4.15 8.44
CA LEU A 70 -11.90 -4.28 8.48
C LEU A 70 -11.18 -2.98 8.08
N ARG A 71 -11.88 -1.97 7.57
CA ARG A 71 -11.30 -0.66 7.25
C ARG A 71 -11.21 0.23 8.47
N GLU A 72 -12.12 0.05 9.42
CA GLU A 72 -12.20 0.87 10.63
C GLU A 72 -11.00 0.62 11.55
N MET A 73 -10.32 1.70 11.95
CA MET A 73 -9.16 1.61 12.85
C MET A 73 -9.54 1.13 14.26
N LYS A 74 -10.78 1.40 14.67
CA LYS A 74 -11.32 1.04 15.99
C LYS A 74 -12.65 0.34 15.82
N ILE A 75 -12.93 -0.61 16.71
CA ILE A 75 -14.26 -1.22 16.79
C ILE A 75 -15.21 -0.17 17.37
N ASP A 76 -16.21 0.23 16.60
CA ASP A 76 -17.26 1.14 17.07
C ASP A 76 -18.07 0.46 18.17
N PRO A 77 -18.10 1.00 19.40
CA PRO A 77 -18.86 0.42 20.51
C PRO A 77 -20.38 0.53 20.31
N THR A 78 -20.86 1.38 19.39
CA THR A 78 -22.29 1.54 19.09
C THR A 78 -22.82 0.46 18.14
N ILE A 79 -21.94 -0.21 17.39
CA ILE A 79 -22.30 -1.29 16.47
C ILE A 79 -22.28 -2.62 17.24
N LEU A 80 -23.42 -3.32 17.22
CA LEU A 80 -23.60 -4.62 17.83
C LEU A 80 -22.98 -5.71 16.94
N TYR A 81 -21.68 -5.95 17.11
CA TYR A 81 -20.99 -7.07 16.47
C TYR A 81 -21.31 -8.40 17.14
N HIS A 82 -21.48 -9.44 16.33
CA HIS A 82 -21.54 -10.80 16.85
C HIS A 82 -20.17 -11.21 17.43
N ARG A 83 -20.19 -12.16 18.39
CA ARG A 83 -18.97 -12.63 19.09
C ARG A 83 -17.85 -13.02 18.11
N GLN A 84 -18.21 -13.69 17.03
CA GLN A 84 -17.29 -14.17 16.00
C GLN A 84 -16.67 -13.03 15.18
N GLN A 85 -17.48 -12.06 14.74
CA GLN A 85 -16.99 -10.87 14.05
C GLN A 85 -16.04 -10.09 14.95
N ARG A 86 -16.44 -9.88 16.20
CA ARG A 86 -15.61 -9.20 17.20
C ARG A 86 -14.27 -9.90 17.40
N CYS A 87 -14.24 -11.23 17.44
CA CYS A 87 -13.00 -11.99 17.51
C CYS A 87 -12.07 -11.73 16.31
N VAL A 88 -12.60 -11.67 15.08
CA VAL A 88 -11.81 -11.34 13.89
C VAL A 88 -11.31 -9.88 13.95
N LEU A 89 -12.16 -8.94 14.34
CA LEU A 89 -11.81 -7.52 14.45
C LEU A 89 -10.75 -7.26 15.52
N GLU A 90 -10.83 -7.96 16.65
CA GLU A 90 -9.83 -7.89 17.72
C GLU A 90 -8.49 -8.50 17.27
N ALA A 91 -8.51 -9.68 16.63
CA ALA A 91 -7.31 -10.34 16.14
C ALA A 91 -6.58 -9.55 15.02
N THR A 92 -7.32 -8.74 14.26
CA THR A 92 -6.77 -7.92 13.16
C THR A 92 -6.51 -6.46 13.56
N SER A 93 -6.64 -6.12 14.85
CA SER A 93 -6.54 -4.74 15.35
C SER A 93 -5.23 -4.04 15.01
N GLU A 94 -4.09 -4.73 15.14
CA GLU A 94 -2.77 -4.18 14.83
C GLU A 94 -2.61 -3.86 13.35
N LEU A 95 -3.07 -4.76 12.47
CA LEU A 95 -3.05 -4.54 11.02
C LEU A 95 -3.94 -3.36 10.63
N ARG A 96 -5.17 -3.29 11.17
CA ARG A 96 -6.09 -2.15 10.96
C ARG A 96 -5.45 -0.82 11.33
N THR A 97 -4.83 -0.77 12.51
CA THR A 97 -4.12 0.42 12.98
C THR A 97 -2.93 0.76 12.08
N GLY A 98 -2.17 -0.24 11.65
CA GLY A 98 -1.02 -0.07 10.76
C GLY A 98 -1.40 0.51 9.39
N PHE A 99 -2.48 0.01 8.78
CA PHE A 99 -3.00 0.55 7.53
C PHE A 99 -3.60 1.94 7.70
N GLY A 100 -4.31 2.18 8.80
CA GLY A 100 -4.88 3.49 9.10
C GLY A 100 -3.82 4.59 9.17
N ARG A 101 -2.65 4.31 9.77
CA ARG A 101 -1.54 5.29 9.83
C ARG A 101 -1.07 5.73 8.46
N VAL A 102 -1.01 4.81 7.49
CA VAL A 102 -0.61 5.12 6.11
C VAL A 102 -1.65 6.00 5.42
N GLU A 103 -2.94 5.74 5.64
CA GLU A 103 -4.04 6.53 5.07
C GLU A 103 -4.17 7.92 5.69
N THR A 104 -3.75 8.08 6.95
CA THR A 104 -3.76 9.38 7.64
C THR A 104 -2.46 10.17 7.49
N ALA A 105 -1.51 9.69 6.69
CA ALA A 105 -0.29 10.43 6.41
C ALA A 105 -0.65 11.81 5.83
N ARG A 106 -0.34 12.87 6.58
CA ARG A 106 -0.58 14.26 6.19
C ARG A 106 0.64 14.79 5.48
N GLN A 107 0.45 15.87 4.71
CA GLN A 107 1.57 16.59 4.10
C GLN A 107 2.66 16.97 5.12
N SER A 108 2.26 17.30 6.36
CA SER A 108 3.19 17.57 7.47
C SER A 108 4.08 16.40 7.87
N ASP A 109 3.66 15.16 7.61
CA ASP A 109 4.49 13.97 7.85
C ASP A 109 5.59 13.82 6.79
N PHE A 110 5.50 14.60 5.70
CA PHE A 110 6.51 14.74 4.65
C PHE A 110 7.23 16.09 4.71
N ASP A 111 6.91 16.96 5.67
CA ASP A 111 7.66 18.19 5.93
C ASP A 111 8.91 17.94 6.81
N ASP A 112 9.29 16.66 7.00
CA ASP A 112 10.52 16.28 7.67
C ASP A 112 11.73 16.78 6.86
N ILE A 113 12.70 17.37 7.57
CA ILE A 113 13.99 17.80 7.02
C ILE A 113 14.64 16.66 6.21
N LEU A 114 14.43 15.40 6.64
CA LEU A 114 14.92 14.22 5.93
C LEU A 114 14.25 14.02 4.56
N TYR A 115 12.96 14.28 4.44
CA TYR A 115 12.25 14.15 3.16
C TYR A 115 12.66 15.26 2.19
N VAL A 116 12.84 16.50 2.69
CA VAL A 116 13.39 17.60 1.89
C VAL A 116 14.79 17.24 1.38
N ALA A 117 15.67 16.72 2.25
CA ALA A 117 17.01 16.29 1.87
C ALA A 117 17.01 15.13 0.85
N GLU A 118 16.09 14.18 0.97
CA GLU A 118 15.91 13.10 -0.01
C GLU A 118 15.51 13.68 -1.38
N LYS A 119 14.54 14.61 -1.42
CA LYS A 119 14.10 15.26 -2.66
C LYS A 119 15.18 16.08 -3.31
N GLU A 120 15.95 16.85 -2.54
CA GLU A 120 17.12 17.57 -3.03
C GLU A 120 18.16 16.62 -3.63
N THR A 121 18.40 15.48 -2.96
CA THR A 121 19.33 14.46 -3.45
C THR A 121 18.86 13.87 -4.78
N MET A 122 17.58 13.51 -4.90
CA MET A 122 17.01 13.00 -6.15
C MET A 122 17.07 14.03 -7.28
N LEU A 123 16.72 15.29 -6.99
CA LEU A 123 16.79 16.38 -7.97
C LEU A 123 18.22 16.59 -8.46
N ASN A 124 19.20 16.58 -7.54
CA ASN A 124 20.61 16.68 -7.89
C ASN A 124 21.07 15.52 -8.77
N ALA A 125 20.63 14.29 -8.49
CA ALA A 125 20.94 13.13 -9.31
C ALA A 125 20.37 13.25 -10.73
N GLU A 126 19.11 13.69 -10.87
CA GLU A 126 18.48 13.91 -12.18
C GLU A 126 19.17 15.04 -12.96
N LEU A 127 19.56 16.12 -12.29
CA LEU A 127 20.33 17.21 -12.90
C LEU A 127 21.68 16.72 -13.43
N GLN A 128 22.39 15.89 -12.66
CA GLN A 128 23.65 15.31 -13.13
C GLN A 128 23.44 14.38 -14.31
N ARG A 129 22.37 13.57 -14.29
CA ARG A 129 22.00 12.72 -15.42
C ARG A 129 21.72 13.54 -16.68
N ALA A 130 20.92 14.61 -16.56
CA ALA A 130 20.62 15.51 -17.67
C ALA A 130 21.88 16.18 -18.24
N ARG A 131 22.83 16.59 -17.39
CA ARG A 131 24.13 17.15 -17.81
C ARG A 131 24.98 16.13 -18.56
N VAL A 132 25.10 14.90 -18.04
CA VAL A 132 25.85 13.83 -18.71
C VAL A 132 25.26 13.53 -20.07
N LEU A 133 23.92 13.48 -20.17
CA LEU A 133 23.22 13.29 -21.44
C LEU A 133 23.56 14.41 -22.44
N LEU A 134 23.52 15.68 -22.02
CA LEU A 134 23.91 16.81 -22.89
C LEU A 134 25.38 16.79 -23.33
N HIS A 135 26.29 16.30 -22.48
CA HIS A 135 27.73 16.30 -22.79
C HIS A 135 28.20 15.09 -23.60
N GLN A 136 27.49 13.96 -23.54
CA GLN A 136 27.97 12.69 -24.09
C GLN A 136 27.24 12.18 -25.33
N SER A 137 26.23 12.91 -25.83
CA SER A 137 25.42 12.38 -26.93
C SER A 137 25.28 13.33 -28.11
N ASP A 138 25.92 12.95 -29.21
CA ASP A 138 25.62 13.40 -30.58
C ASP A 138 24.21 12.94 -31.06
N ALA A 139 23.43 12.32 -30.16
CA ALA A 139 22.18 11.61 -30.48
C ALA A 139 20.90 12.41 -30.18
N PHE A 140 20.98 13.57 -29.52
CA PHE A 140 19.82 14.44 -29.34
C PHE A 140 19.69 15.43 -30.51
N GLY A 141 18.49 15.51 -31.08
CA GLY A 141 18.15 16.61 -31.99
C GLY A 141 18.14 17.97 -31.27
N SER A 142 18.26 19.06 -32.03
CA SER A 142 18.34 20.45 -31.52
C SER A 142 17.25 20.80 -30.50
N ASP A 143 16.05 20.26 -30.69
CA ASP A 143 14.87 20.62 -29.91
C ASP A 143 14.93 20.04 -28.50
N ASN A 144 15.42 18.80 -28.36
CA ASN A 144 15.62 18.17 -27.05
C ASN A 144 16.74 18.85 -26.27
N GLU A 145 17.81 19.25 -26.96
CA GLU A 145 18.92 19.97 -26.34
C GLU A 145 18.46 21.32 -25.78
N GLN A 146 17.65 22.06 -26.54
CA GLN A 146 17.06 23.33 -26.08
C GLN A 146 16.14 23.14 -24.88
N LEU A 147 15.35 22.08 -24.86
CA LEU A 147 14.45 21.78 -23.74
C LEU A 147 15.22 21.51 -22.45
N ILE A 148 16.30 20.71 -22.52
CA ILE A 148 17.14 20.42 -21.35
C ILE A 148 17.90 21.68 -20.91
N ARG A 149 18.42 22.48 -21.85
CA ARG A 149 19.07 23.77 -21.53
C ARG A 149 18.11 24.76 -20.86
N HIS A 150 16.86 24.82 -21.33
CA HIS A 150 15.83 25.67 -20.75
C HIS A 150 15.49 25.20 -19.33
N TRP A 151 15.25 23.90 -19.12
CA TRP A 151 14.97 23.35 -17.80
C TRP A 151 16.13 23.58 -16.80
N LEU A 152 17.38 23.43 -17.25
CA LEU A 152 18.56 23.77 -16.45
C LEU A 152 18.66 25.26 -16.12
N SER A 153 18.13 26.14 -16.96
CA SER A 153 18.14 27.58 -16.74
C SER A 153 17.11 28.03 -15.69
N GLU A 154 16.02 27.30 -15.52
CA GLU A 154 15.00 27.53 -14.50
C GLU A 154 15.46 27.13 -13.09
N HIS A 155 16.58 26.40 -12.99
CA HIS A 155 17.14 25.90 -11.72
C HIS A 155 18.59 26.43 -11.50
N PRO A 156 18.81 27.76 -11.43
CA PRO A 156 20.14 28.37 -11.45
C PRO A 156 20.96 28.15 -10.17
N GLU A 157 20.30 27.91 -9.03
CA GLU A 157 20.93 27.76 -7.71
C GLU A 157 21.76 26.48 -7.56
N LEU A 158 21.61 25.55 -8.51
CA LEU A 158 22.28 24.25 -8.54
C LEU A 158 23.41 24.21 -9.59
N ARG A 159 23.81 25.37 -10.12
CA ARG A 159 25.06 25.49 -10.89
C ARG A 159 26.20 25.17 -9.94
N PRO A 160 27.09 24.22 -10.28
CA PRO A 160 28.33 24.11 -9.53
C PRO A 160 28.99 25.48 -9.66
N THR A 161 29.24 26.14 -8.54
CA THR A 161 30.28 27.14 -8.50
C THR A 161 31.52 26.40 -8.97
N HIS A 162 31.89 26.59 -10.23
CA HIS A 162 33.16 26.11 -10.73
C HIS A 162 34.19 26.68 -9.77
N ASN A 163 34.72 25.81 -8.92
CA ASN A 163 35.80 26.12 -8.01
C ASN A 163 36.90 26.70 -8.90
N LYS A 164 37.04 28.03 -8.88
CA LYS A 164 38.21 28.72 -9.37
C LYS A 164 39.34 28.39 -8.38
N GLN A 165 39.84 27.16 -8.47
CA GLN A 165 41.04 26.72 -7.80
C GLN A 165 41.90 26.05 -8.86
N ASN A 166 42.72 26.88 -9.51
CA ASN A 166 44.12 26.65 -9.88
C ASN A 166 44.48 27.53 -11.08
N GLU A 167 44.82 28.78 -10.80
CA GLU A 167 45.93 29.49 -11.45
C GLU A 167 46.80 30.09 -10.36
#